data_AF-A0A1V4ZJ49-F1
#
_entry.id   AF-A0A1V4ZJ49-F1
#
_cell.length_a   1.000
_cell.length_b   1.000
_cell.length_c   1.000
_cell.angle_alpha   90.00
_cell.angle_beta   90.00
_cell.angle_gamma   90.00
#
_symmetry.space_group_name_H-M   'P 1'
#
loop_
_entity.id
_entity.type
_entity.pdbx_description
1 polymer ?
#
loop_
_entity_poly.entity_id
_entity_poly.type
_entity_poly.pdbx_seq_one_letter_code
_entity_poly.pdbx_strand_id
1 'polypeptide(L)' 'MDERPKDEVIAELRKVPGVGGNAAEALYRLGVRSVDDLRGRSPEQMYEELRNMKDYYAEPCMLNSLKIATKFAEKKK' A
#
# COMPACT_ATOMS: atom_id res chain seq x y z
N MET A 1 0.53 -9.28 -22.56
CA MET A 1 0.15 -9.50 -21.16
C MET A 1 0.78 -8.37 -20.39
N ASP A 2 -0.02 -7.37 -20.02
CA ASP A 2 0.46 -6.10 -19.45
C ASP A 2 0.70 -6.29 -17.93
N GLU A 3 1.72 -7.06 -17.59
CA GLU A 3 2.20 -7.16 -16.21
C GLU A 3 3.21 -6.04 -16.00
N ARG A 4 2.73 -4.89 -15.52
CA ARG A 4 3.62 -3.87 -14.96
C ARG A 4 4.53 -4.55 -13.93
N PRO A 5 5.86 -4.42 -14.05
CA PRO A 5 6.77 -5.12 -13.17
C PRO A 5 6.49 -4.68 -11.73
N LYS A 6 6.40 -5.68 -10.83
CA LYS A 6 6.19 -5.46 -9.39
C LYS A 6 7.15 -4.40 -8.84
N ASP A 7 8.39 -4.37 -9.33
CA ASP A 7 9.40 -3.37 -9.00
C ASP A 7 8.99 -1.93 -9.30
N GLU A 8 8.31 -1.66 -10.42
CA GLU A 8 7.85 -0.31 -10.78
C GLU A 8 6.72 0.14 -9.85
N VAL A 9 5.76 -0.76 -9.59
CA VAL A 9 4.67 -0.48 -8.64
C VAL A 9 5.22 -0.24 -7.24
N ILE A 10 6.13 -1.10 -6.78
CA ILE A 10 6.77 -0.93 -5.47
C ILE A 10 7.60 0.34 -5.44
N ALA A 11 8.31 0.71 -6.50
CA ALA A 11 9.07 1.95 -6.58
C ALA A 11 8.14 3.18 -6.50
N GLU A 12 7.00 3.17 -7.19
CA GLU A 12 5.99 4.23 -7.09
C GLU A 12 5.42 4.35 -5.69
N LEU A 13 5.03 3.23 -5.07
CA LEU A 13 4.50 3.21 -3.71
C LEU A 13 5.56 3.63 -2.67
N ARG A 14 6.84 3.31 -2.90
CA ARG A 14 7.97 3.77 -2.07
C ARG A 14 8.27 5.26 -2.20
N LYS A 15 7.72 5.97 -3.20
CA LYS A 15 7.80 7.46 -3.24
C LYS A 15 7.02 8.10 -2.09
N VAL A 16 6.11 7.36 -1.48
CA VAL A 16 5.34 7.83 -0.34
C VAL A 16 6.21 7.78 0.92
N PRO A 17 6.38 8.92 1.62
CA PRO A 17 7.11 8.93 2.88
C PRO A 17 6.39 8.05 3.91
N GLY A 18 7.11 7.15 4.56
CA GLY A 18 6.55 6.19 5.53
C GLY A 18 6.09 4.85 4.92
N VAL A 19 6.09 4.68 3.59
CA VAL A 19 5.86 3.38 2.96
C VAL A 19 7.20 2.68 2.70
N GLY A 20 7.48 1.66 3.50
CA GLY A 20 8.63 0.77 3.32
C GLY A 20 8.37 -0.34 2.29
N GLY A 21 9.37 -1.19 2.06
CA GLY A 21 9.26 -2.35 1.16
C GLY A 21 8.10 -3.29 1.53
N ASN A 22 7.94 -3.62 2.82
CA ASN A 22 6.87 -4.49 3.30
C ASN A 22 5.48 -3.90 3.01
N ALA A 23 5.28 -2.61 3.25
CA ALA A 23 4.01 -1.93 3.02
C ALA A 23 3.70 -1.81 1.52
N ALA A 24 4.70 -1.49 0.69
CA ALA A 24 4.53 -1.46 -0.76
C ALA A 24 4.15 -2.83 -1.34
N GLU A 25 4.74 -3.91 -0.81
CA GLU A 25 4.37 -5.26 -1.19
C GLU A 25 2.97 -5.65 -0.70
N ALA A 26 2.60 -5.26 0.52
CA ALA A 26 1.24 -5.43 1.04
C ALA A 26 0.19 -4.80 0.12
N LEU A 27 0.45 -3.55 -0.27
CA LEU A 27 -0.39 -2.78 -1.18
C LEU A 27 -0.49 -3.46 -2.55
N TYR A 28 0.63 -3.92 -3.10
CA TYR A 28 0.64 -4.70 -4.33
C TYR A 28 -0.24 -5.96 -4.22
N ARG A 29 -0.17 -6.69 -3.10
CA ARG A 29 -1.01 -7.87 -2.83
C ARG A 29 -2.50 -7.52 -2.68
N LEU A 30 -2.83 -6.33 -2.17
CA LEU A 30 -4.19 -5.78 -2.14
C LEU A 30 -4.70 -5.28 -3.52
N GLY A 31 -3.89 -5.42 -4.57
CA GLY A 31 -4.21 -4.98 -5.92
C GLY A 31 -3.92 -3.50 -6.20
N VAL A 32 -3.29 -2.79 -5.26
CA VAL A 32 -2.89 -1.39 -5.43
C VAL A 32 -1.69 -1.33 -6.36
N ARG A 33 -1.90 -0.74 -7.55
CA ARG A 33 -0.84 -0.63 -8.56
C ARG A 33 -0.19 0.75 -8.63
N SER A 34 -0.71 1.73 -7.91
CA SER A 34 -0.22 3.11 -7.94
C SER A 34 -0.71 3.88 -6.71
N VAL A 35 -0.07 5.01 -6.42
CA VAL A 35 -0.49 5.91 -5.32
C VAL A 35 -1.93 6.40 -5.52
N ASP A 36 -2.39 6.56 -6.76
CA ASP A 36 -3.77 6.95 -7.05
C ASP A 36 -4.80 5.91 -6.58
N ASP A 37 -4.45 4.62 -6.61
CA ASP A 37 -5.32 3.53 -6.14
C ASP A 37 -5.46 3.50 -4.62
N LEU A 38 -4.55 4.16 -3.90
CA LEU A 38 -4.69 4.41 -2.45
C LEU A 38 -5.71 5.51 -2.17
N ARG A 39 -6.03 6.38 -3.14
CA ARG A 39 -6.95 7.49 -2.93
C ARG A 39 -8.36 6.94 -2.73
N GLY A 40 -8.98 7.28 -1.59
CA GLY A 40 -10.30 6.79 -1.23
C GLY A 40 -10.33 5.37 -0.63
N ARG A 41 -9.18 4.70 -0.46
CA ARG A 41 -9.09 3.47 0.34
C ARG A 41 -8.92 3.82 1.82
N SER A 42 -9.54 3.02 2.68
CA SER A 42 -9.37 3.14 4.12
C SER A 42 -8.13 2.36 4.59
N PRO A 43 -7.15 3.00 5.25
CA PRO A 43 -5.95 2.33 5.73
C PRO A 43 -6.24 1.25 6.77
N GLU A 44 -7.32 1.42 7.55
CA GLU A 44 -7.80 0.43 8.52
C GLU A 44 -8.35 -0.81 7.82
N GLN A 45 -9.20 -0.65 6.80
CA GLN A 45 -9.72 -1.79 6.03
C GLN A 45 -8.60 -2.55 5.32
N MET A 46 -7.66 -1.84 4.70
CA MET A 46 -6.48 -2.46 4.09
C MET A 46 -5.69 -3.29 5.10
N TYR A 47 -5.46 -2.75 6.29
CA TYR A 47 -4.75 -3.45 7.35
C TYR A 47 -5.53 -4.68 7.85
N GLU A 48 -6.84 -4.56 8.01
CA GLU A 48 -7.68 -5.70 8.38
C GLU A 48 -7.68 -6.79 7.30
N GLU A 49 -7.77 -6.45 6.02
CA GLU A 49 -7.66 -7.42 4.93
C GLU A 49 -6.31 -8.14 4.93
N LEU A 50 -5.21 -7.39 5.09
CA LEU A 50 -3.87 -7.95 5.21
C LEU A 50 -3.72 -8.84 6.44
N ARG A 51 -4.33 -8.47 7.56
CA ARG A 51 -4.34 -9.28 8.78
C ARG A 51 -5.17 -10.56 8.64
N ASN A 52 -6.21 -10.52 7.80
CA ASN A 52 -7.03 -11.69 7.48
C ASN A 52 -6.38 -12.61 6.43
N MET A 53 -5.36 -12.15 5.69
CA MET A 53 -4.61 -13.01 4.79
C MET A 53 -3.76 -14.02 5.58
N LYS A 54 -4.06 -15.32 5.39
CA LYS A 54 -3.27 -16.41 6.02
C LYS A 54 -1.80 -16.44 5.62
N ASP A 55 -1.44 -15.82 4.50
CA ASP A 55 -0.08 -15.81 3.94
C ASP A 55 0.63 -14.46 4.16
N TYR A 56 0.11 -13.60 5.03
CA TYR A 56 0.70 -12.29 5.28
C TYR A 56 0.61 -11.88 6.75
N TYR A 57 1.73 -11.45 7.31
CA TYR A 57 1.78 -10.91 8.65
C TYR A 57 1.77 -9.39 8.58
N ALA A 58 0.61 -8.79 8.85
CA ALA A 58 0.48 -7.35 8.95
C ALA A 58 1.08 -6.86 10.28
N GLU A 59 2.23 -6.21 10.22
CA GLU A 59 2.86 -5.62 11.42
C GLU A 59 2.06 -4.42 11.93
N PRO A 60 2.00 -4.19 13.26
CA PRO A 60 1.26 -3.06 13.83
C PRO A 60 1.71 -1.68 13.32
N CYS A 61 3.00 -1.53 12.95
CA CYS A 61 3.53 -0.30 12.34
C CYS A 61 3.01 -0.05 10.91
N MET A 62 2.44 -1.06 10.25
CA MET A 62 1.94 -0.95 8.88
C MET A 62 0.70 -0.07 8.79
N LEU A 63 -0.17 -0.12 9.79
CA LEU A 63 -1.37 0.74 9.84
C LEU A 63 -0.99 2.23 9.77
N ASN A 64 0.06 2.64 10.48
CA ASN A 64 0.53 4.02 10.44
C ASN A 64 1.11 4.39 9.07
N SER A 65 1.86 3.46 8.47
CA SER A 65 2.41 3.61 7.12
C SER A 65 1.29 3.79 6.07
N LEU A 66 0.24 2.97 6.15
CA LEU A 66 -0.96 3.05 5.31
C LEU A 66 -1.68 4.39 5.49
N LYS A 67 -1.84 4.87 6.74
CA LYS A 67 -2.46 6.18 7.03
C LYS A 67 -1.70 7.34 6.40
N ILE A 68 -0.37 7.32 6.48
CA ILE A 68 0.45 8.36 5.84
C ILE A 68 0.32 8.24 4.31
N ALA A 69 0.25 7.02 3.79
CA ALA A 69 0.15 6.77 2.37
C ALA A 69 -1.16 7.23 1.74
N THR A 70 -2.30 6.90 2.36
CA THR A 70 -3.61 7.35 1.89
C THR A 70 -3.70 8.87 1.97
N LYS A 71 -3.26 9.48 3.07
CA LYS A 71 -3.24 10.94 3.23
C LYS A 71 -2.33 11.63 2.20
N PHE A 72 -1.21 11.02 1.86
CA PHE A 72 -0.31 11.52 0.80
C PHE A 72 -0.96 11.39 -0.58
N ALA A 73 -1.62 10.28 -0.88
CA ALA A 73 -2.36 10.05 -2.12
C ALA A 73 -3.52 11.03 -2.31
N GLU A 74 -4.25 11.33 -1.23
CA GLU A 74 -5.30 12.35 -1.23
C GLU A 74 -4.75 13.76 -1.45
N LYS A 75 -3.57 14.06 -0.92
CA LYS A 75 -2.94 15.38 -1.02
C LYS A 75 -2.24 15.63 -2.35
N LYS A 76 -1.71 14.59 -2.99
CA LYS A 76 -1.05 14.67 -4.30
C LYS A 76 -2.14 14.90 -5.36
N LYS A 77 -2.33 16.15 -5.78
CA LYS A 77 -3.32 16.56 -6.80
C LYS A 77 -2.70 16.59 -8.18
#